data_AF-A4HRI4-F1
#
_entry.id   AF-A4HRI4-F1
#
_cell.length_a   1.000
_cell.length_b   1.000
_cell.length_c   1.000
_cell.angle_alpha   90.00
_cell.angle_beta   90.00
_cell.angle_gamma   90.00
#
_symmetry.space_group_name_H-M   'P 1'
#
loop_
_entity.id
_entity.type
_entity.pdbx_description
1 polymer ?
#
loop_
_entity_poly.entity_id
_entity_poly.type
_entity_poly.pdbx_seq_one_letter_code
_entity_poly.pdbx_strand_id
1 'polypeptide(L)'
;MDERQLELQRRIYAQIQQQQIDENLANALEYTPEAFAKVAMLYVPCTINQVLVKAFVDSGAQNSIMNKRTAERCGLMRLVDVRMRGVAVGVGRQEICGRIHMTPVNLAGMYIPFAFYVIEDQAMDLIIGLDQLRRHQMMIDLKHNCLTIDNINVPFLPENDPPALTALDDNENAMHAPRHQDPAATAITASIPAAPVLSEGERQARIEGFMTFSGITDPTQAAELLEAADWDPNVAAALLFDT
;
A
#
# COMPACT_ATOMS: atom_id res chain seq x y z
N MET A 1 -30.49 2.18 31.02
CA MET A 1 -30.97 1.50 29.80
C MET A 1 -30.76 0.01 30.03
N ASP A 2 -31.75 -0.84 29.79
CA ASP A 2 -31.61 -2.29 30.03
C ASP A 2 -30.54 -2.85 29.08
N GLU A 3 -29.55 -3.58 29.60
CA GLU A 3 -28.49 -4.22 28.80
C GLU A 3 -29.08 -5.06 27.65
N ARG A 4 -30.22 -5.70 27.90
CA ARG A 4 -30.93 -6.50 26.88
C ARG A 4 -31.43 -5.65 25.71
N GLN A 5 -31.89 -4.42 25.99
CA GLN A 5 -32.37 -3.51 24.96
C GLN A 5 -31.21 -3.02 24.08
N LEU A 6 -30.05 -2.73 24.69
CA LEU A 6 -28.84 -2.34 23.97
C LEU A 6 -28.34 -3.49 23.08
N GLU A 7 -28.33 -4.73 23.60
CA GLU A 7 -27.91 -5.91 22.83
C GLU A 7 -28.85 -6.17 21.64
N LEU A 8 -30.17 -6.06 21.84
CA LEU A 8 -31.14 -6.18 20.76
C LEU A 8 -30.94 -5.12 19.68
N GLN A 9 -30.74 -3.85 20.08
CA GLN A 9 -30.50 -2.76 19.16
C GLN A 9 -29.21 -2.97 18.34
N ARG A 10 -28.12 -3.43 18.99
CA ARG A 10 -26.87 -3.79 18.30
C ARG A 10 -27.07 -4.89 17.26
N ARG A 11 -27.85 -5.93 17.59
CA ARG A 11 -28.16 -7.03 16.64
C ARG A 11 -28.96 -6.53 15.45
N ILE A 12 -29.94 -5.66 15.66
CA ILE A 12 -30.73 -5.05 14.58
C ILE A 12 -29.84 -4.21 13.66
N TYR A 13 -28.96 -3.37 14.23
CA TYR A 13 -28.03 -2.57 13.42
C TYR A 13 -27.06 -3.44 12.61
N ALA A 14 -26.51 -4.49 13.21
CA ALA A 14 -25.63 -5.42 12.51
C ALA A 14 -26.35 -6.14 11.36
N GLN A 15 -27.62 -6.52 11.54
CA GLN A 15 -28.43 -7.13 10.47
C GLN A 15 -28.70 -6.16 9.32
N ILE A 16 -29.07 -4.90 9.63
CA ILE A 16 -29.28 -3.86 8.62
C ILE A 16 -27.98 -3.58 7.87
N GLN A 17 -26.86 -3.47 8.59
CA GLN A 17 -25.54 -3.27 7.98
C GLN A 17 -25.18 -4.42 7.06
N GLN A 18 -25.39 -5.67 7.49
CA GLN A 18 -25.12 -6.85 6.66
C GLN A 18 -26.00 -6.85 5.42
N GLN A 19 -27.29 -6.56 5.56
CA GLN A 19 -28.21 -6.46 4.42
C GLN A 19 -27.73 -5.38 3.42
N GLN A 20 -27.29 -4.22 3.90
CA GLN A 20 -26.76 -3.16 3.04
C GLN A 20 -25.46 -3.58 2.32
N ILE A 21 -24.59 -4.33 3.00
CA ILE A 21 -23.37 -4.89 2.38
C ILE A 21 -23.74 -5.89 1.30
N ASP A 22 -24.70 -6.78 1.57
CA ASP A 22 -25.14 -7.81 0.62
C ASP A 22 -25.82 -7.18 -0.62
N GLU A 23 -26.67 -6.16 -0.41
CA GLU A 23 -27.29 -5.39 -1.49
C GLU A 23 -26.24 -4.63 -2.32
N ASN A 24 -25.24 -4.02 -1.66
CA ASN A 24 -24.13 -3.34 -2.36
C ASN A 24 -23.31 -4.33 -3.19
N LEU A 25 -22.97 -5.49 -2.63
CA LEU A 25 -22.26 -6.55 -3.35
C LEU A 25 -23.07 -7.04 -4.55
N ALA A 26 -24.37 -7.27 -4.39
CA ALA A 26 -25.25 -7.67 -5.49
C ALA A 26 -25.29 -6.62 -6.61
N ASN A 27 -25.42 -5.33 -6.25
CA ASN A 27 -25.38 -4.24 -7.21
C ASN A 27 -24.02 -4.15 -7.93
N ALA A 28 -22.92 -4.32 -7.20
CA ALA A 28 -21.60 -4.31 -7.81
C ALA A 28 -21.43 -5.46 -8.82
N LEU A 29 -21.92 -6.65 -8.50
CA LEU A 29 -21.89 -7.82 -9.39
C LEU A 29 -22.79 -7.63 -10.64
N GLU A 30 -23.93 -6.95 -10.49
CA GLU A 30 -24.87 -6.70 -11.59
C GLU A 30 -24.41 -5.57 -12.52
N TYR A 31 -24.01 -4.43 -11.95
CA TYR A 31 -23.78 -3.20 -12.72
C TYR A 31 -22.30 -2.91 -12.99
N THR A 32 -21.38 -3.47 -12.20
CA THR A 32 -19.93 -3.20 -12.32
C THR A 32 -19.10 -4.48 -12.13
N PRO A 33 -19.32 -5.54 -12.93
CA PRO A 33 -18.56 -6.79 -12.81
C PRO A 33 -17.05 -6.59 -13.00
N GLU A 34 -16.63 -5.53 -13.71
CA GLU A 34 -15.23 -5.14 -13.89
C GLU A 34 -14.54 -4.75 -12.58
N ALA A 35 -15.28 -4.35 -11.54
CA ALA A 35 -14.72 -4.07 -10.21
C ALA A 35 -14.12 -5.33 -9.56
N PHE A 36 -14.51 -6.52 -10.03
CA PHE A 36 -14.01 -7.81 -9.56
C PHE A 36 -12.96 -8.42 -10.51
N ALA A 37 -12.70 -7.78 -11.65
CA ALA A 37 -11.63 -8.19 -12.55
C ALA A 37 -10.27 -7.74 -12.01
N LYS A 38 -9.23 -8.55 -12.25
CA LYS A 38 -7.86 -8.11 -12.00
C LYS A 38 -7.50 -7.02 -13.00
N VAL A 39 -6.88 -5.95 -12.51
CA VAL A 39 -6.43 -4.83 -13.34
C VAL A 39 -4.95 -5.01 -13.68
N ALA A 40 -4.62 -4.90 -14.95
CA ALA A 40 -3.23 -4.91 -15.42
C ALA A 40 -2.46 -3.70 -14.89
N MET A 41 -1.28 -3.95 -14.32
CA MET A 41 -0.41 -2.90 -13.81
C MET A 41 0.32 -2.18 -14.96
N LEU A 42 0.60 -0.89 -14.77
CA LEU A 42 1.15 -0.02 -15.81
C LEU A 42 2.67 -0.17 -15.94
N TYR A 43 3.14 -1.16 -16.69
CA TYR A 43 4.55 -1.34 -16.98
C TYR A 43 4.94 -0.78 -18.35
N VAL A 44 6.13 -0.17 -18.44
CA VAL A 44 6.74 0.23 -19.72
C VAL A 44 8.13 -0.40 -19.88
N PRO A 45 8.51 -0.83 -21.10
CA PRO A 45 9.86 -1.31 -21.35
C PRO A 45 10.82 -0.12 -21.48
N CYS A 46 11.96 -0.20 -20.82
CA CYS A 46 13.05 0.75 -20.96
C CYS A 46 14.40 0.04 -21.00
N THR A 47 15.46 0.75 -21.42
CA THR A 47 16.82 0.22 -21.32
C THR A 47 17.73 1.17 -20.56
N ILE A 48 18.60 0.59 -19.73
CA ILE A 48 19.60 1.31 -18.94
C ILE A 48 20.92 0.59 -19.11
N ASN A 49 21.96 1.28 -19.62
CA ASN A 49 23.23 0.65 -19.99
C ASN A 49 23.04 -0.63 -20.83
N GLN A 50 22.17 -0.58 -21.84
CA GLN A 50 21.83 -1.69 -22.74
C GLN A 50 21.11 -2.89 -22.09
N VAL A 51 20.77 -2.80 -20.81
CA VAL A 51 19.97 -3.81 -20.11
C VAL A 51 18.49 -3.47 -20.21
N LEU A 52 17.67 -4.43 -20.64
CA LEU A 52 16.21 -4.31 -20.65
C LEU A 52 15.66 -4.37 -19.22
N VAL A 53 14.86 -3.36 -18.88
CA VAL A 53 14.19 -3.20 -17.60
C VAL A 53 12.71 -2.93 -17.85
N LYS A 54 11.84 -3.58 -17.07
CA LYS A 54 10.40 -3.30 -17.08
C LYS A 54 10.11 -2.35 -15.93
N ALA A 55 9.82 -1.10 -16.26
CA ALA A 55 9.60 -0.05 -15.28
C ALA A 55 8.11 0.04 -14.93
N PHE A 56 7.79 -0.02 -13.64
CA PHE A 56 6.44 0.18 -13.12
C PHE A 56 6.13 1.67 -13.01
N VAL A 57 5.03 2.12 -13.60
CA VAL A 57 4.59 3.52 -13.52
C VAL A 57 3.65 3.68 -12.33
N ASP A 58 4.08 4.45 -11.34
CA ASP A 58 3.35 4.60 -10.08
C ASP A 58 3.24 6.07 -9.68
N SER A 59 2.07 6.66 -9.90
CA SER A 59 1.79 8.02 -9.43
C SER A 59 1.57 8.13 -7.90
N GLY A 60 1.35 6.99 -7.22
CA GLY A 60 1.23 6.89 -5.77
C GLY A 60 2.58 6.90 -5.04
N ALA A 61 3.67 6.55 -5.72
CA ALA A 61 5.03 6.65 -5.19
C ALA A 61 5.55 8.08 -5.32
N GLN A 62 5.92 8.72 -4.20
CA GLN A 62 6.48 10.08 -4.24
C GLN A 62 7.83 10.13 -4.97
N ASN A 63 8.67 9.12 -4.76
CA ASN A 63 10.02 9.03 -5.33
C ASN A 63 10.16 7.79 -6.20
N SER A 64 10.93 7.91 -7.28
CA SER A 64 11.35 6.78 -8.09
C SER A 64 12.38 5.92 -7.37
N ILE A 65 12.27 4.61 -7.54
CA ILE A 65 13.04 3.61 -6.80
C ILE A 65 13.50 2.50 -7.74
N MET A 66 14.74 2.07 -7.62
CA MET A 66 15.27 0.89 -8.29
C MET A 66 15.71 -0.14 -7.25
N ASN A 67 15.44 -1.42 -7.49
CA ASN A 67 15.99 -2.46 -6.63
C ASN A 67 17.50 -2.62 -6.87
N LYS A 68 18.25 -3.01 -5.84
CA LYS A 68 19.70 -3.13 -5.92
C LYS A 68 20.17 -4.12 -6.97
N ARG A 69 19.46 -5.26 -7.12
CA ARG A 69 19.77 -6.28 -8.14
C ARG A 69 19.74 -5.70 -9.56
N THR A 70 18.76 -4.85 -9.88
CA THR A 70 18.68 -4.18 -11.19
C THR A 70 19.76 -3.12 -11.32
N ALA A 71 20.07 -2.38 -10.25
CA ALA A 71 21.19 -1.43 -10.27
C ALA A 71 22.53 -2.14 -10.54
N GLU A 72 22.77 -3.31 -9.94
CA GLU A 72 23.94 -4.17 -10.21
C GLU A 72 23.95 -4.68 -11.65
N ARG A 73 22.83 -5.24 -12.12
CA ARG A 73 22.67 -5.75 -13.50
C ARG A 73 22.92 -4.66 -14.54
N CYS A 74 22.45 -3.44 -14.28
CA CYS A 74 22.66 -2.28 -15.14
C CYS A 74 24.03 -1.62 -14.93
N GLY A 75 24.89 -2.12 -14.04
CA GLY A 75 26.21 -1.56 -13.76
C GLY A 75 26.20 -0.19 -13.07
N LEU A 76 25.10 0.19 -12.41
CA LEU A 76 24.89 1.52 -11.83
C LEU A 76 25.44 1.69 -10.41
N MET A 77 25.91 0.63 -9.76
CA MET A 77 26.36 0.68 -8.36
C MET A 77 27.42 1.75 -8.07
N ARG A 78 28.28 2.06 -9.05
CA ARG A 78 29.29 3.13 -8.96
C ARG A 78 28.70 4.55 -8.81
N LEU A 79 27.43 4.74 -9.14
CA LEU A 79 26.71 6.01 -9.08
C LEU A 79 25.87 6.16 -7.80
N VAL A 80 25.81 5.12 -6.95
CA VAL A 80 25.02 5.13 -5.72
C VAL A 80 25.71 5.99 -4.67
N ASP A 81 25.12 7.14 -4.37
CA ASP A 81 25.55 8.01 -3.27
C ASP A 81 25.03 7.48 -1.94
N VAL A 82 25.92 6.80 -1.19
CA VAL A 82 25.62 6.19 0.11
C VAL A 82 25.37 7.22 1.22
N ARG A 83 25.66 8.51 1.00
CA ARG A 83 25.29 9.57 1.96
C ARG A 83 23.78 9.75 2.06
N MET A 84 23.06 9.30 1.03
CA MET A 84 21.59 9.30 0.96
C MET A 84 20.98 7.97 1.47
N ARG A 85 21.75 7.14 2.19
CA ARG A 85 21.23 5.93 2.84
C ARG A 85 20.20 6.32 3.90
N GLY A 86 19.23 5.45 4.12
CA GLY A 86 18.18 5.67 5.11
C GLY A 86 17.14 4.56 5.09
N VAL A 87 15.94 4.88 5.54
CA VAL A 87 14.80 3.97 5.49
C VAL A 87 13.67 4.65 4.75
N ALA A 88 13.18 4.01 3.69
CA ALA A 88 11.93 4.39 3.05
C ALA A 88 10.77 3.90 3.93
N VAL A 89 9.82 4.78 4.22
CA VAL A 89 8.60 4.46 4.96
C VAL A 89 7.41 4.64 4.02
N GLY A 90 6.64 3.58 3.85
CA GLY A 90 5.42 3.52 3.04
C GLY A 90 4.52 2.40 3.56
N VAL A 91 4.16 1.46 2.70
CA VAL A 91 3.52 0.18 3.10
C VAL A 91 4.59 -0.77 3.67
N GLY A 92 5.24 -0.34 4.76
CA GLY A 92 6.38 -1.02 5.35
C GLY A 92 7.65 -0.18 5.39
N ARG A 93 8.71 -0.80 5.89
CA ARG A 93 10.05 -0.19 6.02
C ARG A 93 11.00 -0.89 5.07
N GLN A 94 11.64 -0.13 4.20
CA GLN A 94 12.63 -0.65 3.27
C GLN A 94 13.95 0.10 3.44
N GLU A 95 15.06 -0.63 3.32
CA GLU A 95 16.38 -0.04 3.44
C GLU A 95 16.82 0.62 2.13
N ILE A 96 17.07 1.93 2.18
CA ILE A 96 17.63 2.68 1.07
C ILE A 96 19.15 2.53 1.13
N CYS A 97 19.76 1.86 0.15
CA CYS A 97 21.21 1.73 0.01
C CYS A 97 21.88 3.09 -0.29
N GLY A 98 21.19 3.93 -1.07
CA GLY A 98 21.65 5.27 -1.46
C GLY A 98 20.82 5.83 -2.61
N ARG A 99 21.33 6.86 -3.27
CA ARG A 99 20.63 7.54 -4.38
C ARG A 99 21.50 7.64 -5.61
N ILE A 100 20.92 7.39 -6.78
CA ILE A 100 21.51 7.75 -8.07
C ILE A 100 20.93 9.10 -8.47
N HIS A 101 21.79 10.11 -8.55
CA HIS A 101 21.37 11.50 -8.80
C HIS A 101 20.99 11.75 -10.26
N MET A 102 21.63 11.04 -11.18
CA MET A 102 21.32 11.12 -12.61
C MET A 102 21.87 9.88 -13.33
N THR A 103 21.02 9.23 -14.13
CA THR A 103 21.44 8.25 -15.14
C THR A 103 20.51 8.33 -16.35
N PRO A 104 21.03 8.22 -17.59
CA PRO A 104 20.17 8.20 -18.77
C PRO A 104 19.38 6.88 -18.82
N VAL A 105 18.06 6.99 -18.94
CA VAL A 105 17.13 5.87 -19.16
C VAL A 105 16.57 6.02 -20.57
N ASN A 106 16.69 4.97 -21.38
CA ASN A 106 16.16 4.96 -22.73
C ASN A 106 14.71 4.45 -22.73
N LEU A 107 13.78 5.33 -23.09
CA LEU A 107 12.37 5.05 -23.31
C LEU A 107 12.06 5.23 -24.79
N ALA A 108 11.82 4.13 -25.51
CA ALA A 108 11.51 4.11 -26.95
C ALA A 108 12.47 4.95 -27.84
N GLY A 109 13.77 4.94 -27.53
CA GLY A 109 14.82 5.66 -28.25
C GLY A 109 15.23 7.00 -27.62
N MET A 110 14.44 7.55 -26.70
CA MET A 110 14.76 8.78 -25.98
C MET A 110 15.55 8.50 -24.71
N TYR A 111 16.76 9.07 -24.60
CA TYR A 111 17.57 9.01 -23.38
C TYR A 111 17.21 10.16 -22.44
N ILE A 112 16.48 9.85 -21.37
CA ILE A 112 15.94 10.81 -20.40
C ILE A 112 16.71 10.70 -19.08
N PRO A 113 17.16 11.82 -18.46
CA PRO A 113 17.94 11.79 -17.23
C PRO A 113 17.07 11.54 -15.99
N PHE A 114 17.12 10.32 -15.44
CA PHE A 114 16.39 9.94 -14.24
C PHE A 114 17.23 10.05 -12.98
N ALA A 115 16.59 10.37 -11.86
CA ALA A 115 17.11 10.15 -10.52
C ALA A 115 16.22 9.14 -9.79
N PHE A 116 16.80 8.31 -8.92
CA PHE A 116 16.03 7.39 -8.07
C PHE A 116 16.84 6.91 -6.88
N TYR A 117 16.13 6.46 -5.85
CA TYR A 117 16.74 5.75 -4.74
C TYR A 117 17.02 4.30 -5.12
N VAL A 118 18.06 3.71 -4.54
CA VAL A 118 18.34 2.28 -4.66
C VAL A 118 17.97 1.63 -3.35
N ILE A 119 17.08 0.63 -3.39
CA ILE A 119 16.59 -0.13 -2.23
C ILE A 119 17.04 -1.58 -2.33
N GLU A 120 17.37 -2.19 -1.19
CA GLU A 120 17.89 -3.56 -1.11
C GLU A 120 16.83 -4.60 -1.53
N ASP A 121 15.65 -4.56 -0.90
CA ASP A 121 14.58 -5.53 -1.09
C ASP A 121 13.29 -4.88 -1.62
N GLN A 122 13.10 -5.01 -2.93
CA GLN A 122 11.95 -4.53 -3.68
C GLN A 122 11.66 -5.49 -4.84
N ALA A 123 10.42 -5.96 -4.94
CA ALA A 123 9.98 -6.88 -6.01
C ALA A 123 10.08 -6.27 -7.41
N MET A 124 9.78 -4.98 -7.55
CA MET A 124 9.81 -4.30 -8.85
C MET A 124 11.24 -3.87 -9.22
N ASP A 125 11.63 -3.98 -10.49
CA ASP A 125 12.97 -3.61 -10.94
C ASP A 125 13.21 -2.10 -10.82
N LEU A 126 12.27 -1.31 -11.35
CA LEU A 126 12.29 0.15 -11.35
C LEU A 126 10.85 0.66 -11.21
N ILE A 127 10.61 1.55 -10.26
CA ILE A 127 9.38 2.31 -10.08
C ILE A 127 9.64 3.73 -10.58
N ILE A 128 8.85 4.17 -11.56
CA ILE A 128 8.77 5.56 -12.01
C ILE A 128 7.73 6.25 -11.15
N GLY A 129 8.20 6.87 -10.09
CA GLY A 129 7.41 7.65 -9.15
C GLY A 129 7.01 9.02 -9.70
N LEU A 130 6.18 9.70 -8.93
CA LEU A 130 5.64 11.02 -9.23
C LEU A 130 6.74 12.07 -9.47
N ASP A 131 7.90 11.95 -8.85
CA ASP A 131 9.05 12.84 -9.04
C ASP A 131 9.53 12.87 -10.50
N GLN A 132 9.70 11.71 -11.13
CA GLN A 132 10.13 11.63 -12.53
C GLN A 132 8.97 11.87 -13.49
N LEU A 133 7.75 11.40 -13.15
CA LEU A 133 6.54 11.70 -13.93
C LEU A 133 6.34 13.22 -14.06
N ARG A 134 6.39 13.96 -12.96
CA ARG A 134 6.26 15.43 -12.99
C ARG A 134 7.44 16.12 -13.65
N ARG A 135 8.67 15.70 -13.33
CA ARG A 135 9.89 16.32 -13.87
C ARG A 135 9.94 16.26 -15.40
N HIS A 136 9.50 15.14 -15.97
CA HIS A 136 9.50 14.91 -17.40
C HIS A 136 8.12 15.09 -18.05
N GLN A 137 7.16 15.67 -17.32
CA GLN A 137 5.80 15.96 -17.78
C GLN A 137 5.14 14.75 -18.47
N MET A 138 5.36 13.56 -17.93
CA MET A 138 4.85 12.33 -18.49
C MET A 138 3.33 12.26 -18.30
N MET A 139 2.64 11.76 -19.32
CA MET A 139 1.20 11.55 -19.28
C MET A 139 0.89 10.05 -19.27
N ILE A 140 0.16 9.62 -18.24
CA ILE A 140 -0.40 8.27 -18.16
C ILE A 140 -1.68 8.28 -19.00
N ASP A 141 -1.58 7.87 -20.25
CA ASP A 141 -2.71 7.84 -21.17
C ASP A 141 -3.39 6.47 -21.12
N LEU A 142 -4.36 6.33 -20.21
CA LEU A 142 -5.17 5.12 -20.08
C LEU A 142 -6.12 4.90 -21.27
N LYS A 143 -6.43 5.96 -22.03
CA LYS A 143 -7.32 5.86 -23.19
C LYS A 143 -6.59 5.21 -24.38
N HIS A 144 -5.32 5.56 -24.58
CA HIS A 144 -4.46 4.96 -25.62
C HIS A 144 -3.52 3.86 -25.09
N ASN A 145 -3.62 3.54 -23.80
CA ASN A 145 -2.83 2.52 -23.10
C ASN A 145 -1.31 2.73 -23.27
N CYS A 146 -0.82 3.95 -23.06
CA CYS A 146 0.60 4.29 -23.16
C CYS A 146 1.06 5.35 -22.14
N LEU A 147 2.36 5.34 -21.85
CA LEU A 147 3.05 6.46 -21.20
C LEU A 147 3.55 7.41 -22.28
N THR A 148 3.07 8.64 -22.27
CA THR A 148 3.44 9.65 -23.27
C THR A 148 4.46 10.62 -22.68
N ILE A 149 5.50 10.89 -23.45
CA ILE A 149 6.57 11.85 -23.10
C ILE A 149 6.87 12.65 -24.36
N ASP A 150 6.66 13.96 -24.31
CA ASP A 150 6.69 14.84 -25.47
C ASP A 150 5.80 14.31 -26.61
N ASN A 151 6.41 13.91 -27.74
CA ASN A 151 5.73 13.38 -28.92
C ASN A 151 5.85 11.85 -29.05
N ILE A 152 6.37 11.17 -28.02
CA ILE A 152 6.58 9.72 -28.03
C ILE A 152 5.60 9.05 -27.09
N ASN A 153 4.95 8.01 -27.62
CA ASN A 153 4.07 7.14 -26.88
C ASN A 153 4.80 5.81 -26.64
N VAL A 154 4.98 5.44 -25.37
CA VAL A 154 5.53 4.16 -24.95
C VAL A 154 4.37 3.27 -24.50
N PRO A 155 3.96 2.26 -25.29
CA PRO A 155 2.84 1.40 -24.94
C PRO A 155 3.06 0.71 -23.59
N PHE A 156 2.00 0.60 -22.78
CA PHE A 156 2.05 -0.26 -21.61
C PHE A 156 2.16 -1.73 -22.03
N LEU A 157 2.90 -2.52 -21.24
CA LEU A 157 3.05 -3.95 -21.49
C LEU A 157 1.69 -4.67 -21.38
N PRO A 158 1.44 -5.67 -22.23
CA PRO A 158 0.25 -6.49 -22.11
C PRO A 158 0.32 -7.39 -20.86
N GLU A 159 -0.84 -7.85 -20.39
CA GLU A 159 -0.96 -8.74 -19.22
C GLU A 159 -0.11 -10.02 -19.33
N ASN A 160 0.07 -10.53 -20.56
CA ASN A 160 0.82 -11.77 -20.81
C ASN A 160 2.36 -11.56 -20.85
N ASP A 161 2.85 -10.36 -20.53
CA ASP A 161 4.28 -10.06 -20.41
C ASP A 161 4.64 -9.44 -19.05
N PRO A 162 4.37 -10.13 -17.92
CA PRO A 162 4.61 -9.60 -16.59
C PRO A 162 6.12 -9.42 -16.31
N PRO A 163 6.50 -8.54 -15.37
CA PRO A 163 7.88 -8.51 -14.90
C PRO A 163 8.25 -9.83 -14.19
N ALA A 164 9.53 -10.17 -14.25
CA ALA A 164 10.01 -11.50 -13.85
C ALA A 164 9.72 -11.83 -12.37
N LEU A 165 9.64 -10.82 -11.49
CA LEU A 165 9.45 -11.01 -10.06
C LEU A 165 7.98 -11.09 -9.65
N THR A 166 7.07 -10.35 -10.29
CA THR A 166 5.62 -10.43 -9.96
C THR A 166 5.01 -11.76 -10.37
N ALA A 167 5.62 -12.48 -11.33
CA ALA A 167 5.18 -13.84 -11.69
C ALA A 167 5.30 -14.85 -10.52
N LEU A 168 6.06 -14.51 -9.47
CA LEU A 168 6.18 -15.32 -8.26
C LEU A 168 5.25 -14.81 -7.14
N ASP A 169 4.87 -13.53 -7.20
CA ASP A 169 4.11 -12.83 -6.16
C ASP A 169 2.60 -12.76 -6.45
N ASP A 170 2.05 -13.80 -7.09
CA ASP A 170 0.60 -14.12 -7.01
C ASP A 170 0.11 -14.17 -5.53
N ASN A 171 1.03 -14.14 -4.56
CA ASN A 171 0.78 -14.11 -3.13
C ASN A 171 0.59 -12.71 -2.51
N GLU A 172 1.00 -11.59 -3.14
CA GLU A 172 0.66 -10.25 -2.58
C GLU A 172 -0.87 -10.02 -2.61
N ASN A 173 -1.58 -10.71 -3.51
CA ASN A 173 -3.03 -10.64 -3.56
C ASN A 173 -3.74 -11.55 -2.55
N ALA A 174 -3.03 -12.34 -1.74
CA ALA A 174 -3.63 -13.02 -0.59
C ALA A 174 -4.10 -12.03 0.50
N MET A 175 -3.65 -10.77 0.47
CA MET A 175 -4.21 -9.72 1.32
C MET A 175 -5.57 -9.18 0.83
N HIS A 176 -5.90 -9.32 -0.46
CA HIS A 176 -7.14 -8.78 -1.04
C HIS A 176 -8.11 -9.83 -1.59
N ALA A 177 -7.71 -11.11 -1.63
CA ALA A 177 -8.66 -12.17 -1.93
C ALA A 177 -9.72 -12.24 -0.81
N PRO A 178 -11.02 -12.21 -1.15
CA PRO A 178 -12.06 -12.56 -0.19
C PRO A 178 -11.72 -13.94 0.35
N ARG A 179 -11.61 -14.09 1.67
CA ARG A 179 -11.60 -15.41 2.29
C ARG A 179 -13.00 -15.99 2.04
N HIS A 180 -13.19 -16.63 0.89
CA HIS A 180 -14.36 -17.46 0.65
C HIS A 180 -14.33 -18.56 1.72
N GLN A 181 -15.13 -18.37 2.76
CA GLN A 181 -15.45 -19.44 3.68
C GLN A 181 -16.39 -20.37 2.92
N ASP A 182 -15.81 -21.35 2.21
CA ASP A 182 -16.56 -22.54 1.84
C ASP A 182 -17.07 -23.18 3.14
N PRO A 183 -18.39 -23.39 3.35
CA PRO A 183 -18.92 -23.88 4.61
C PRO A 183 -18.59 -25.35 4.93
N ALA A 184 -17.66 -25.99 4.23
CA ALA A 184 -17.47 -27.44 4.31
C ALA A 184 -16.01 -27.90 4.09
N ALA A 185 -15.04 -27.36 4.83
CA ALA A 185 -13.78 -28.08 5.02
C ALA A 185 -13.01 -27.64 6.28
N THR A 186 -12.94 -28.57 7.23
CA THR A 186 -11.81 -28.79 8.12
C THR A 186 -11.58 -27.76 9.22
N ALA A 187 -12.04 -28.13 10.41
CA ALA A 187 -11.60 -27.60 11.69
C ALA A 187 -10.06 -27.66 11.80
N ILE A 188 -9.40 -26.57 11.45
CA ILE A 188 -8.07 -26.24 11.96
C ILE A 188 -8.31 -25.31 13.15
N THR A 189 -8.18 -25.89 14.33
CA THR A 189 -8.09 -25.24 15.63
C THR A 189 -6.89 -24.29 15.66
N ALA A 190 -7.01 -23.15 14.98
CA ALA A 190 -6.12 -22.03 15.19
C ALA A 190 -6.60 -21.33 16.46
N SER A 191 -5.93 -21.60 17.58
CA SER A 191 -6.08 -20.81 18.79
C SER A 191 -5.76 -19.35 18.43
N ILE A 192 -6.78 -18.51 18.38
CA ILE A 192 -6.58 -17.06 18.31
C ILE A 192 -5.85 -16.71 19.63
N PRO A 193 -4.62 -16.18 19.58
CA PRO A 193 -3.97 -15.72 20.80
C PRO A 193 -4.86 -14.61 21.35
N ALA A 194 -5.31 -14.78 22.60
CA ALA A 194 -6.01 -13.74 23.32
C ALA A 194 -5.16 -12.46 23.25
N ALA A 195 -5.82 -11.33 22.95
CA ALA A 195 -5.17 -10.03 22.86
C ALA A 195 -4.24 -9.83 24.08
N PRO A 196 -3.01 -9.37 23.88
CA PRO A 196 -2.05 -9.23 24.97
C PRO A 196 -2.65 -8.32 26.04
N VAL A 197 -2.83 -8.86 27.24
CA VAL A 197 -3.27 -8.09 28.40
C VAL A 197 -2.18 -7.07 28.70
N LEU A 198 -2.47 -5.79 28.44
CA LEU A 198 -1.56 -4.69 28.75
C LEU A 198 -1.24 -4.68 30.23
N SER A 199 0.05 -4.57 30.54
CA SER A 199 0.53 -4.37 31.91
C SER A 199 0.05 -3.02 32.46
N GLU A 200 -0.04 -2.91 33.78
CA GLU A 200 -0.48 -1.68 34.45
C GLU A 200 0.37 -0.46 34.04
N GLY A 201 1.68 -0.66 33.85
CA GLY A 201 2.58 0.41 33.37
C GLY A 201 2.29 0.85 31.94
N GLU A 202 1.93 -0.06 31.05
CA GLU A 202 1.55 0.27 29.67
C GLU A 202 0.20 0.99 29.62
N ARG A 203 -0.75 0.58 30.45
CA ARG A 203 -2.04 1.25 30.60
C ARG A 203 -1.86 2.70 31.05
N GLN A 204 -1.08 2.91 32.09
CA GLN A 204 -0.79 4.24 32.61
C GLN A 204 -0.11 5.14 31.57
N ALA A 205 0.88 4.62 30.84
CA ALA A 205 1.56 5.36 29.77
C ALA A 205 0.61 5.75 28.62
N ARG A 206 -0.33 4.86 28.25
CA ARG A 206 -1.34 5.17 27.23
C ARG A 206 -2.34 6.23 27.71
N ILE A 207 -2.76 6.17 28.98
CA ILE A 207 -3.63 7.19 29.57
C ILE A 207 -2.95 8.56 29.55
N GLU A 208 -1.71 8.66 30.03
CA GLU A 208 -0.95 9.92 30.04
C GLU A 208 -0.74 10.48 28.63
N GLY A 209 -0.38 9.63 27.68
CA GLY A 209 -0.22 10.02 26.28
C GLY A 209 -1.53 10.50 25.66
N PHE A 210 -2.64 9.80 25.92
CA PHE A 210 -3.95 10.16 25.42
C PHE A 210 -4.50 11.44 26.04
N MET A 211 -4.32 11.67 27.34
CA MET A 211 -4.68 12.93 28.01
C MET A 211 -3.90 14.12 27.43
N THR A 212 -2.60 13.94 27.21
CA THR A 212 -1.74 14.97 26.60
C THR A 212 -2.20 15.33 25.18
N PHE A 213 -2.64 14.34 24.41
CA PHE A 213 -3.09 14.52 23.03
C PHE A 213 -4.52 15.10 22.94
N SER A 214 -5.46 14.57 23.72
CA SER A 214 -6.88 14.92 23.67
C SER A 214 -7.24 16.19 24.43
N GLY A 215 -6.41 16.61 25.39
CA GLY A 215 -6.72 17.70 26.32
C GLY A 215 -7.68 17.29 27.44
N ILE A 216 -8.05 16.00 27.54
CA ILE A 216 -8.83 15.48 28.67
C ILE A 216 -8.03 15.63 29.96
N THR A 217 -8.63 16.26 30.96
CA THR A 217 -8.01 16.48 32.27
C THR A 217 -8.34 15.39 33.29
N ASP A 218 -9.39 14.61 33.06
CA ASP A 218 -9.80 13.52 33.95
C ASP A 218 -9.21 12.17 33.49
N PRO A 219 -8.28 11.57 34.27
CA PRO A 219 -7.69 10.28 33.92
C PRO A 219 -8.70 9.14 33.89
N THR A 220 -9.80 9.22 34.64
CA THR A 220 -10.84 8.18 34.62
C THR A 220 -11.59 8.19 33.30
N GLN A 221 -11.94 9.38 32.80
CA GLN A 221 -12.55 9.56 31.47
C GLN A 221 -11.62 9.09 30.34
N ALA A 222 -10.32 9.39 30.44
CA ALA A 222 -9.33 8.95 29.46
C ALA A 222 -9.20 7.41 29.42
N ALA A 223 -9.21 6.75 30.59
CA ALA A 223 -9.16 5.30 30.68
C ALA A 223 -10.42 4.63 30.09
N GLU A 224 -11.61 5.15 30.37
CA GLU A 224 -12.87 4.62 29.82
C GLU A 224 -12.92 4.70 28.28
N LEU A 225 -12.46 5.81 27.70
CA LEU A 225 -12.39 5.97 26.24
C LEU A 225 -11.38 5.02 25.61
N LEU A 226 -10.22 4.84 26.24
CA LEU A 226 -9.21 3.88 25.78
C LEU A 226 -9.74 2.44 25.89
N GLU A 227 -10.41 2.06 26.98
CA GLU A 227 -11.02 0.73 27.12
C GLU A 227 -12.10 0.47 26.07
N ALA A 228 -12.95 1.47 25.78
CA ALA A 228 -13.95 1.38 24.71
C ALA A 228 -13.33 1.24 23.30
N ALA A 229 -12.09 1.70 23.14
CA ALA A 229 -11.32 1.69 21.89
C ALA A 229 -10.25 0.58 21.83
N ASP A 230 -10.36 -0.44 22.69
CA ASP A 230 -9.38 -1.54 22.80
C ASP A 230 -7.93 -1.06 22.97
N TRP A 231 -7.78 0.02 23.74
CA TRP A 231 -6.55 0.74 24.04
C TRP A 231 -5.82 1.37 22.84
N ASP A 232 -6.48 1.55 21.69
CA ASP A 232 -5.94 2.30 20.56
C ASP A 232 -6.23 3.81 20.72
N PRO A 233 -5.20 4.67 20.89
CA PRO A 233 -5.39 6.11 21.07
C PRO A 233 -6.04 6.80 19.86
N ASN A 234 -5.83 6.28 18.65
CA ASN A 234 -6.40 6.88 17.43
C ASN A 234 -7.90 6.63 17.36
N VAL A 235 -8.34 5.42 17.72
CA VAL A 235 -9.75 5.05 17.78
C VAL A 235 -10.43 5.80 18.95
N ALA A 236 -9.77 5.89 20.10
CA ALA A 236 -10.28 6.66 21.24
C ALA A 236 -10.44 8.15 20.92
N ALA A 237 -9.51 8.72 20.15
CA ALA A 237 -9.60 10.11 19.71
C ALA A 237 -10.78 10.31 18.74
N ALA A 238 -10.97 9.37 17.80
CA ALA A 238 -12.13 9.43 16.89
C ALA A 238 -13.45 9.43 17.67
N LEU A 239 -13.58 8.58 18.70
CA LEU A 239 -14.76 8.55 19.57
C LEU A 239 -15.00 9.86 20.34
N LEU A 240 -13.93 10.58 20.70
CA LEU A 240 -14.04 11.86 21.40
C LEU A 240 -14.52 13.00 20.48
N PHE A 241 -14.12 12.99 19.21
CA PHE A 241 -14.49 14.04 18.25
C PHE A 241 -15.79 13.75 17.49
N ASP A 242 -16.32 12.53 17.56
CA ASP A 242 -17.62 12.16 16.97
C ASP A 242 -18.83 12.55 17.85
N THR A 243 -18.61 13.15 19.03
CA THR A 243 -19.67 13.71 19.90
C THR A 243 -19.78 15.22 19.77
#